data_AF-A0A4Y8M613-F1
#
_entry.id   AF-A0A4Y8M613-F1
#
_cell.length_a   1.000
_cell.length_b   1.000
_cell.length_c   1.000
_cell.angle_alpha   90.00
_cell.angle_beta   90.00
_cell.angle_gamma   90.00
#
_symmetry.space_group_name_H-M   'P 1'
#
loop_
_entity.id
_entity.type
_entity.pdbx_description
1 polymer ?
#
loop_
_entity_poly.entity_id
_entity_poly.type
_entity_poly.pdbx_seq_one_letter_code
_entity_poly.pdbx_strand_id
1 'polypeptide(L)'
;MLIRNFRRAMAIGVLSLSLFSLTGCLYPDDQTPGSNVNARQSVLTVQDAVDSYQEQTGLLPIQNAKESTPLYEKYKVDFGKLKRMDFLAQIPSAAFENGGAYQFLIIDEETKPLVKLLDLTVFQAVSDVQKKINEYRSGHGNRNPAGDERYPGFSTIDFGKLGAEEPDISSMYSHQSLSLLVNVKGEVLVDYGIDIATAVKKSGTEPRPNVDLRRILVEESYFVPVRSPAYRWANGEPQAVPSN
;
A
#
# COMPACT_ATOMS: atom_id res chain seq x y z
N MET A 1 16.99 14.81 64.74
CA MET A 1 16.40 15.52 63.57
C MET A 1 17.12 15.21 62.26
N LEU A 2 18.46 15.01 62.25
CA LEU A 2 19.25 14.72 61.04
C LEU A 2 18.89 13.40 60.30
N ILE A 3 18.59 12.31 61.02
CA ILE A 3 18.35 10.98 60.41
C ILE A 3 17.09 10.95 59.54
N ARG A 4 16.07 11.76 59.88
CA ARG A 4 14.81 11.84 59.14
C ARG A 4 14.96 12.60 57.81
N ASN A 5 15.89 13.55 57.75
CA ASN A 5 16.20 14.30 56.54
C ASN A 5 17.06 13.49 55.57
N PHE A 6 17.95 12.63 56.08
CA PHE A 6 18.77 11.75 55.26
C PHE A 6 17.93 10.66 54.56
N ARG A 7 16.96 10.06 55.27
CA ARG A 7 15.98 9.12 54.67
C ARG A 7 15.09 9.76 53.61
N ARG A 8 14.73 11.04 53.79
CA ARG A 8 13.95 11.81 52.78
C ARG A 8 14.80 12.16 51.55
N ALA A 9 16.06 12.54 51.75
CA ALA A 9 16.99 12.81 50.66
C ALA A 9 17.30 11.55 49.82
N MET A 10 17.45 10.40 50.48
CA MET A 10 17.67 9.12 49.81
C MET A 10 16.45 8.64 49.02
N ALA A 11 15.23 8.85 49.55
CA ALA A 11 13.98 8.54 48.84
C ALA A 11 13.76 9.44 47.60
N ILE A 12 14.14 10.72 47.68
CA ILE A 12 14.07 11.66 46.54
C ILE A 12 15.10 11.31 45.46
N GLY A 13 16.30 10.86 45.86
CA GLY A 13 17.34 10.40 44.92
C GLY A 13 16.95 9.14 44.15
N VAL A 14 16.35 8.15 44.81
CA VAL A 14 15.87 6.92 44.17
C VAL A 14 14.67 7.19 43.24
N LEU A 15 13.79 8.13 43.61
CA LEU A 15 12.65 8.53 42.76
C LEU A 15 13.08 9.34 41.53
N SER A 16 14.16 10.12 41.60
CA SER A 16 14.72 10.82 40.43
C SER A 16 15.44 9.87 39.47
N LEU A 17 16.08 8.82 39.97
CA LEU A 17 16.85 7.89 39.13
C LEU A 17 15.93 6.95 38.32
N SER A 18 14.73 6.63 38.82
CA SER A 18 13.73 5.87 38.08
C SER A 18 13.06 6.68 36.96
N LEU A 19 13.00 8.01 37.05
CA LEU A 19 12.45 8.89 36.00
C LEU A 19 13.33 8.95 34.74
N PHE A 20 14.65 8.75 34.86
CA PHE A 20 15.55 8.73 33.69
C PHE A 20 15.49 7.42 32.89
N SER A 21 15.05 6.33 33.53
CA SER A 21 14.92 5.01 32.88
C SER A 21 13.65 4.88 32.03
N LEU A 22 12.76 5.87 32.07
CA LEU A 22 11.53 5.98 31.26
C LEU A 22 11.74 6.73 29.94
N THR A 23 12.98 7.04 29.56
CA THR A 23 13.31 7.43 28.18
C THR A 23 13.34 6.21 27.28
N GLY A 24 12.24 5.45 27.26
CA GLY A 24 11.94 4.60 26.12
C GLY A 24 11.91 5.49 24.88
N CYS A 25 12.57 5.09 23.81
CA CYS A 25 12.64 5.84 22.56
C CYS A 25 11.22 6.18 22.11
N LEU A 26 10.78 7.41 22.40
CA LEU A 26 9.59 8.00 21.80
C LEU A 26 9.98 8.24 20.34
N TYR A 27 9.83 7.20 19.54
CA TYR A 27 10.00 7.29 18.10
C TYR A 27 8.93 8.27 17.63
N PRO A 28 9.28 9.33 16.88
CA PRO A 28 8.30 10.28 16.41
C PRO A 28 7.20 9.52 15.69
N ASP A 29 5.93 9.86 15.96
CA ASP A 29 4.83 9.49 15.09
C ASP A 29 5.15 10.11 13.72
N ASP A 30 5.76 9.30 12.85
CA ASP A 30 5.88 9.61 11.45
C ASP A 30 4.45 9.68 10.91
N GLN A 31 3.94 10.91 10.79
CA GLN A 31 2.70 11.23 10.07
C GLN A 31 2.90 11.05 8.56
N THR A 32 3.50 9.94 8.16
CA THR A 32 3.57 9.51 6.78
C THR A 32 2.17 9.03 6.43
N PRO A 33 1.54 9.55 5.38
CA PRO A 33 0.26 9.02 4.93
C PRO A 33 0.33 7.49 4.76
N GLY A 34 -0.60 6.78 5.40
CA GLY A 34 -0.55 5.32 5.54
C GLY A 34 0.07 4.80 6.85
N SER A 35 0.44 5.67 7.79
CA SER A 35 0.93 5.32 9.13
C SER A 35 -0.17 4.80 10.07
N ASN A 36 -0.95 3.82 9.64
CA ASN A 36 -1.64 2.98 10.61
C ASN A 36 -0.54 2.25 11.39
N VAL A 37 -0.28 2.64 12.64
CA VAL A 37 0.79 2.07 13.49
C VAL A 37 0.74 0.53 13.49
N ASN A 38 -0.46 -0.04 13.42
CA ASN A 38 -0.70 -1.46 13.28
C ASN A 38 -0.25 -2.05 11.93
N ALA A 39 -0.52 -1.36 10.81
CA ALA A 39 -0.07 -1.76 9.47
C ALA A 39 1.45 -1.75 9.35
N ARG A 40 2.10 -0.68 9.83
CA ARG A 40 3.57 -0.57 9.90
C ARG A 40 4.16 -1.75 10.67
N GLN A 41 3.70 -1.96 11.90
CA GLN A 41 4.22 -3.04 12.75
C GLN A 41 4.02 -4.41 12.10
N SER A 42 2.86 -4.65 11.48
CA SER A 42 2.58 -5.91 10.81
C SER A 42 3.52 -6.14 9.62
N VAL A 43 3.83 -5.11 8.82
CA VAL A 43 4.78 -5.23 7.71
C VAL A 43 6.18 -5.55 8.21
N LEU A 44 6.67 -4.85 9.24
CA LEU A 44 8.00 -5.10 9.80
C LEU A 44 8.13 -6.52 10.35
N THR A 45 7.14 -7.00 11.10
CA THR A 45 7.13 -8.37 11.63
C THR A 45 7.18 -9.41 10.50
N VAL A 46 6.45 -9.17 9.40
CA VAL A 46 6.43 -10.10 8.26
C VAL A 46 7.71 -9.98 7.44
N GLN A 47 8.29 -8.78 7.30
CA GLN A 47 9.58 -8.57 6.66
C GLN A 47 10.68 -9.37 7.38
N ASP A 48 10.79 -9.26 8.70
CA ASP A 48 11.79 -10.00 9.47
C ASP A 48 11.66 -11.51 9.28
N ALA A 49 10.42 -12.03 9.20
CA ALA A 49 10.16 -13.43 8.92
C ALA A 49 10.54 -13.85 7.49
N VAL A 50 10.27 -12.99 6.50
CA VAL A 50 10.65 -13.21 5.10
C VAL A 50 12.17 -13.20 4.94
N ASP A 51 12.85 -12.25 5.57
CA ASP A 51 14.32 -12.12 5.54
C ASP A 51 14.97 -13.35 6.18
N SER A 52 14.51 -13.74 7.37
CA SER A 52 15.00 -14.95 8.05
C SER A 52 14.77 -16.21 7.23
N TYR A 53 13.60 -16.32 6.57
CA TYR A 53 13.30 -17.43 5.67
C TYR A 53 14.25 -17.47 4.46
N GLN A 54 14.51 -16.31 3.86
CA GLN A 54 15.39 -16.21 2.71
C GLN A 54 16.84 -16.51 3.08
N GLU A 55 17.33 -16.00 4.22
CA GLU A 55 18.68 -16.29 4.70
C GLU A 55 18.92 -17.78 4.96
N GLN A 56 17.93 -18.47 5.53
CA GLN A 56 18.08 -19.89 5.87
C GLN A 56 17.86 -20.83 4.68
N THR A 57 16.98 -20.48 3.74
CA THR A 57 16.56 -21.39 2.65
C THR A 57 17.09 -21.01 1.27
N GLY A 58 17.55 -19.77 1.09
CA GLY A 58 17.87 -19.19 -0.20
C GLY A 58 16.67 -18.90 -1.11
N LEU A 59 15.43 -19.10 -0.62
CA LEU A 59 14.19 -18.94 -1.38
C LEU A 59 13.27 -17.91 -0.73
N LEU A 60 12.33 -17.37 -1.51
CA LEU A 60 11.27 -16.49 -0.98
C LEU A 60 10.01 -17.27 -0.61
N PRO A 61 9.33 -16.91 0.49
CA PRO A 61 8.08 -17.53 0.90
C PRO A 61 6.91 -16.92 0.12
N ILE A 62 6.88 -17.15 -1.20
CA ILE A 62 5.83 -16.63 -2.10
C ILE A 62 4.87 -17.74 -2.54
N GLN A 63 3.62 -17.33 -2.79
CA GLN A 63 2.61 -18.15 -3.48
C GLN A 63 2.85 -18.13 -4.99
N ASN A 64 2.44 -19.19 -5.69
CA ASN A 64 2.55 -19.25 -7.15
C ASN A 64 1.61 -18.22 -7.80
N ALA A 65 2.14 -17.47 -8.77
CA ALA A 65 1.41 -16.48 -9.54
C ALA A 65 1.55 -16.75 -11.04
N LYS A 66 0.57 -16.30 -11.83
CA LYS A 66 0.67 -16.33 -13.29
C LYS A 66 1.61 -15.23 -13.75
N GLU A 67 2.25 -15.43 -14.91
CA GLU A 67 3.09 -14.40 -15.55
C GLU A 67 2.28 -13.12 -15.83
N SER A 68 1.02 -13.28 -16.23
CA SER A 68 0.10 -12.18 -16.53
C SER A 68 -0.44 -11.46 -15.30
N THR A 69 -0.09 -11.87 -14.07
CA THR A 69 -0.58 -11.18 -12.87
C THR A 69 0.09 -9.81 -12.76
N PRO A 70 -0.66 -8.71 -12.52
CA PRO A 70 -0.09 -7.37 -12.38
C PRO A 70 1.01 -7.31 -11.31
N LEU A 71 2.04 -6.48 -11.55
CA LEU A 71 3.20 -6.31 -10.66
C LEU A 71 2.80 -6.20 -9.18
N TYR A 72 1.90 -5.26 -8.87
CA TYR A 72 1.45 -4.96 -7.51
C TYR A 72 0.32 -5.89 -7.00
N GLU A 73 0.16 -7.06 -7.62
CA GLU A 73 -0.76 -8.12 -7.17
C GLU A 73 -0.09 -9.50 -7.18
N LYS A 74 1.14 -9.60 -7.70
CA LYS A 74 1.75 -10.85 -8.16
C LYS A 74 2.17 -11.77 -7.02
N TYR A 75 3.16 -11.37 -6.24
CA TYR A 75 3.82 -12.27 -5.29
C TYR A 75 3.26 -12.12 -3.88
N LYS A 76 2.19 -12.86 -3.60
CA LYS A 76 1.61 -12.93 -2.25
C LYS A 76 2.53 -13.69 -1.30
N VAL A 77 2.65 -13.23 -0.06
CA VAL A 77 3.35 -13.95 1.00
C VAL A 77 2.63 -15.28 1.28
N ASP A 78 3.41 -16.36 1.34
CA ASP A 78 2.96 -17.69 1.74
C ASP A 78 3.12 -17.84 3.25
N PHE A 79 2.13 -17.33 3.98
CA PHE A 79 2.06 -17.48 5.44
C PHE A 79 2.03 -18.96 5.89
N GLY A 80 1.55 -19.87 5.05
CA GLY A 80 1.55 -21.30 5.33
C GLY A 80 2.97 -21.88 5.38
N LYS A 81 3.89 -21.41 4.54
CA LYS A 81 5.33 -21.74 4.63
C LYS A 81 5.95 -21.14 5.88
N LEU A 82 5.76 -19.83 6.11
CA LEU A 82 6.35 -19.14 7.26
C LEU A 82 5.93 -19.76 8.60
N LYS A 83 4.65 -20.12 8.76
CA LYS A 83 4.16 -20.78 9.98
C LYS A 83 4.69 -22.20 10.16
N ARG A 84 4.67 -23.03 9.11
CA ARG A 84 5.06 -24.45 9.23
C ARG A 84 6.55 -24.64 9.48
N MET A 85 7.36 -23.64 9.14
CA MET A 85 8.80 -23.65 9.33
C MET A 85 9.24 -22.75 10.50
N ASP A 86 8.31 -22.35 11.37
CA ASP A 86 8.55 -21.59 12.60
C ASP A 86 9.23 -20.22 12.42
N PHE A 87 9.21 -19.63 11.22
CA PHE A 87 9.68 -18.25 10.98
C PHE A 87 8.68 -17.19 11.45
N LEU A 88 7.40 -17.59 11.59
CA LEU A 88 6.34 -16.69 12.03
C LEU A 88 5.43 -17.40 13.03
N ALA A 89 5.43 -16.92 14.27
CA ALA A 89 4.63 -17.49 15.36
C ALA A 89 3.12 -17.40 15.07
N GLN A 90 2.66 -16.24 14.58
CA GLN A 90 1.26 -16.01 14.24
C GLN A 90 1.14 -15.09 13.02
N ILE A 91 0.11 -15.35 12.21
CA ILE A 91 -0.24 -14.47 11.09
C ILE A 91 -0.81 -13.16 11.68
N PRO A 92 -0.34 -11.98 11.24
CA PRO A 92 -0.88 -10.71 11.70
C PRO A 92 -2.40 -10.64 11.52
N SER A 93 -3.13 -10.05 12.47
CA SER A 93 -4.58 -9.86 12.36
C SER A 93 -4.97 -8.97 11.18
N ALA A 94 -4.07 -8.11 10.73
CA ALA A 94 -4.25 -7.25 9.57
C ALA A 94 -4.22 -8.03 8.23
N ALA A 95 -3.71 -9.27 8.22
CA ALA A 95 -3.64 -10.09 7.02
C ALA A 95 -5.00 -10.72 6.69
N PHE A 96 -5.32 -10.79 5.40
CA PHE A 96 -6.53 -11.42 4.86
C PHE A 96 -6.72 -12.85 5.34
N GLU A 97 -5.64 -13.63 5.42
CA GLU A 97 -5.64 -15.01 5.90
C GLU A 97 -6.11 -15.14 7.36
N ASN A 98 -6.17 -14.02 8.09
CA ASN A 98 -6.69 -13.92 9.45
C ASN A 98 -7.92 -12.99 9.56
N GLY A 99 -8.60 -12.72 8.45
CA GLY A 99 -9.80 -11.87 8.37
C GLY A 99 -9.52 -10.36 8.32
N GLY A 100 -8.26 -9.96 8.16
CA GLY A 100 -7.86 -8.56 8.03
C GLY A 100 -8.11 -7.98 6.63
N ALA A 101 -7.85 -6.68 6.50
CA ALA A 101 -8.14 -5.90 5.29
C ALA A 101 -6.99 -5.90 4.26
N TYR A 102 -5.85 -6.55 4.55
CA TYR A 102 -4.67 -6.43 3.70
C TYR A 102 -4.17 -7.77 3.19
N GLN A 103 -3.79 -7.79 1.91
CA GLN A 103 -2.95 -8.85 1.37
C GLN A 103 -1.49 -8.43 1.46
N PHE A 104 -0.65 -9.28 2.05
CA PHE A 104 0.80 -9.07 2.11
C PHE A 104 1.45 -9.57 0.83
N LEU A 105 2.27 -8.72 0.22
CA LEU A 105 3.01 -8.98 -1.01
C LEU A 105 4.50 -8.84 -0.77
N ILE A 106 5.30 -9.56 -1.55
CA ILE A 106 6.72 -9.31 -1.74
C ILE A 106 6.90 -8.62 -3.09
N ILE A 107 7.59 -7.49 -3.09
CA ILE A 107 8.01 -6.78 -4.30
C ILE A 107 9.54 -6.79 -4.37
N ASP A 108 10.09 -6.38 -5.53
CA ASP A 108 11.53 -6.34 -5.77
C ASP A 108 12.19 -7.71 -5.52
N GLU A 109 11.48 -8.78 -5.88
CA GLU A 109 11.76 -10.18 -5.54
C GLU A 109 13.11 -10.69 -6.08
N GLU A 110 13.59 -10.11 -7.18
CA GLU A 110 14.87 -10.46 -7.79
C GLU A 110 16.05 -9.67 -7.22
N THR A 111 15.81 -8.65 -6.39
CA THR A 111 16.86 -7.75 -5.89
C THR A 111 16.85 -7.66 -4.37
N LYS A 112 16.14 -6.69 -3.80
CA LYS A 112 15.96 -6.52 -2.36
C LYS A 112 14.47 -6.71 -2.04
N PRO A 113 14.05 -7.93 -1.68
CA PRO A 113 12.65 -8.23 -1.41
C PRO A 113 12.07 -7.32 -0.32
N LEU A 114 10.96 -6.66 -0.62
CA LEU A 114 10.25 -5.80 0.33
C LEU A 114 8.82 -6.30 0.52
N VAL A 115 8.39 -6.39 1.78
CA VAL A 115 7.02 -6.68 2.15
C VAL A 115 6.18 -5.39 2.06
N LYS A 116 5.06 -5.47 1.36
CA LYS A 116 4.09 -4.38 1.19
C LYS A 116 2.66 -4.86 1.33
N LEU A 117 1.74 -3.94 1.53
CA LEU A 117 0.32 -4.18 1.70
C LEU A 117 -0.46 -3.77 0.45
N LEU A 118 -1.32 -4.67 -0.01
CA LEU A 118 -2.41 -4.36 -0.94
C LEU A 118 -3.69 -4.19 -0.14
N ASP A 119 -4.37 -3.05 -0.30
CA ASP A 119 -5.65 -2.77 0.36
C ASP A 119 -6.80 -3.51 -0.33
N LEU A 120 -7.40 -4.48 0.37
CA LEU A 120 -8.48 -5.28 -0.18
C LEU A 120 -9.82 -4.55 -0.21
N THR A 121 -10.00 -3.50 0.58
CA THR A 121 -11.19 -2.65 0.52
C THR A 121 -11.23 -1.91 -0.81
N VAL A 122 -10.10 -1.27 -1.16
CA VAL A 122 -9.94 -0.59 -2.46
C VAL A 122 -10.05 -1.61 -3.60
N PHE A 123 -9.37 -2.76 -3.48
CA PHE A 123 -9.39 -3.81 -4.50
C PHE A 123 -10.82 -4.31 -4.78
N GLN A 124 -11.59 -4.54 -3.72
CA GLN A 124 -12.97 -5.03 -3.83
C GLN A 124 -13.88 -3.97 -4.45
N ALA A 125 -13.78 -2.71 -4.03
CA ALA A 125 -14.54 -1.60 -4.62
C ALA A 125 -14.29 -1.49 -6.13
N VAL A 126 -13.03 -1.51 -6.55
CA VAL A 126 -12.64 -1.50 -7.98
C VAL A 126 -13.18 -2.72 -8.72
N SER A 127 -13.10 -3.91 -8.10
CA SER A 127 -13.61 -5.15 -8.68
C SER A 127 -15.13 -5.14 -8.87
N ASP A 128 -15.87 -4.48 -7.99
CA ASP A 128 -17.32 -4.35 -8.09
C ASP A 128 -17.73 -3.35 -9.17
N VAL A 129 -17.00 -2.25 -9.33
CA VAL A 129 -17.17 -1.36 -10.49
C VAL A 129 -16.81 -2.09 -11.79
N GLN A 130 -15.75 -2.89 -11.81
CA GLN A 130 -15.37 -3.69 -12.98
C GLN A 130 -16.48 -4.64 -13.43
N LYS A 131 -17.19 -5.29 -12.49
CA LYS A 131 -18.35 -6.14 -12.82
C LYS A 131 -19.44 -5.33 -13.51
N LYS A 132 -19.80 -4.16 -12.97
CA LYS A 132 -20.80 -3.26 -13.56
C LYS A 132 -20.40 -2.79 -14.96
N ILE A 133 -19.13 -2.46 -15.18
CA ILE A 133 -18.60 -2.13 -16.51
C ILE A 133 -18.76 -3.31 -17.48
N ASN A 134 -18.43 -4.52 -17.05
CA ASN A 134 -18.55 -5.71 -17.89
C ASN A 134 -20.02 -5.99 -18.27
N GLU A 135 -20.94 -5.86 -17.32
CA GLU A 135 -22.39 -5.98 -17.54
C GLU A 135 -22.88 -4.93 -18.53
N TYR A 136 -22.52 -3.65 -18.33
CA TYR A 136 -22.85 -2.57 -19.25
C TYR A 136 -22.34 -2.86 -20.66
N ARG A 137 -21.06 -3.19 -20.81
CA ARG A 137 -20.41 -3.44 -22.10
C ARG A 137 -21.04 -4.59 -22.86
N SER A 138 -21.46 -5.64 -22.15
CA SER A 138 -22.15 -6.79 -22.75
C SER A 138 -23.47 -6.40 -23.41
N GLY A 139 -24.18 -5.40 -22.85
CA GLY A 139 -25.41 -4.85 -23.42
C GLY A 139 -25.22 -3.72 -24.44
N HIS A 140 -24.02 -3.16 -24.56
CA HIS A 140 -23.76 -1.92 -25.32
C HIS A 140 -22.67 -2.09 -26.40
N GLY A 141 -22.51 -3.30 -26.94
CA GLY A 141 -21.57 -3.56 -28.04
C GLY A 141 -20.12 -3.28 -27.65
N ASN A 142 -19.73 -3.64 -26.43
CA ASN A 142 -18.41 -3.41 -25.83
C ASN A 142 -18.01 -1.96 -25.59
N ARG A 143 -18.93 -0.99 -25.75
CA ARG A 143 -18.68 0.42 -25.44
C ARG A 143 -18.60 0.64 -23.93
N ASN A 144 -17.62 1.43 -23.50
CA ASN A 144 -17.48 1.82 -22.11
C ASN A 144 -18.49 2.93 -21.75
N PRO A 145 -19.00 2.95 -20.51
CA PRO A 145 -19.71 4.10 -19.96
C PRO A 145 -18.68 5.16 -19.55
N ALA A 146 -17.95 5.69 -20.53
CA ALA A 146 -16.90 6.69 -20.32
C ALA A 146 -17.50 8.09 -20.19
N GLY A 147 -16.89 8.89 -19.31
CA GLY A 147 -16.99 10.35 -19.24
C GLY A 147 -15.87 11.00 -20.05
N ASP A 148 -15.30 12.08 -19.51
CA ASP A 148 -14.22 12.84 -20.15
C ASP A 148 -12.90 12.04 -20.19
N GLU A 149 -12.11 12.26 -21.25
CA GLU A 149 -10.75 11.72 -21.32
C GLU A 149 -9.85 12.43 -20.32
N ARG A 150 -9.25 11.66 -19.40
CA ARG A 150 -8.38 12.17 -18.35
C ARG A 150 -6.91 12.09 -18.73
N TYR A 151 -6.55 11.01 -19.42
CA TYR A 151 -5.23 10.74 -20.01
C TYR A 151 -5.43 10.03 -21.35
N PRO A 152 -4.47 10.07 -22.28
CA PRO A 152 -4.59 9.35 -23.55
C PRO A 152 -4.95 7.87 -23.36
N GLY A 153 -6.14 7.47 -23.78
CA GLY A 153 -6.64 6.09 -23.66
C GLY A 153 -7.26 5.72 -22.31
N PHE A 154 -7.43 6.69 -21.41
CA PHE A 154 -8.10 6.54 -20.12
C PHE A 154 -9.12 7.65 -19.90
N SER A 155 -10.37 7.27 -19.69
CA SER A 155 -11.47 8.19 -19.40
C SER A 155 -11.96 8.02 -17.97
N THR A 156 -12.60 9.04 -17.42
CA THR A 156 -13.41 8.90 -16.20
C THR A 156 -14.59 7.96 -16.48
N ILE A 157 -15.18 7.42 -15.41
CA ILE A 157 -16.37 6.57 -15.49
C ILE A 157 -17.62 7.43 -15.31
N ASP A 158 -18.57 7.30 -16.22
CA ASP A 158 -19.90 7.88 -16.09
C ASP A 158 -20.80 6.94 -15.29
N PHE A 159 -20.82 7.14 -13.97
CA PHE A 159 -21.62 6.35 -13.04
C PHE A 159 -23.14 6.51 -13.25
N GLY A 160 -23.57 7.63 -13.85
CA GLY A 160 -24.95 7.84 -14.26
C GLY A 160 -25.39 6.84 -15.32
N LYS A 161 -24.55 6.58 -16.34
CA LYS A 161 -24.78 5.52 -17.35
C LYS A 161 -24.79 4.10 -16.73
N LEU A 162 -24.07 3.90 -15.64
CA LEU A 162 -24.05 2.63 -14.91
C LEU A 162 -25.26 2.44 -13.98
N GLY A 163 -26.05 3.49 -13.72
CA GLY A 163 -27.10 3.45 -12.70
C GLY A 163 -26.54 3.09 -11.32
N ALA A 164 -25.33 3.55 -11.01
CA ALA A 164 -24.62 3.26 -9.78
C ALA A 164 -24.09 4.55 -9.16
N GLU A 165 -23.81 4.51 -7.85
CA GLU A 165 -23.08 5.59 -7.19
C GLU A 165 -21.58 5.37 -7.36
N GLU A 166 -20.82 6.46 -7.44
CA GLU A 166 -19.37 6.41 -7.39
C GLU A 166 -18.93 5.95 -6.00
N PRO A 167 -18.09 4.92 -5.86
CA PRO A 167 -17.63 4.47 -4.56
C PRO A 167 -16.74 5.54 -3.92
N ASP A 168 -16.95 5.81 -2.63
CA ASP A 168 -16.05 6.64 -1.85
C ASP A 168 -14.79 5.84 -1.47
N ILE A 169 -13.71 6.07 -2.22
CA ILE A 169 -12.43 5.40 -2.03
C ILE A 169 -11.42 6.46 -1.57
N SER A 170 -10.83 6.27 -0.39
CA SER A 170 -9.78 7.16 0.13
C SER A 170 -8.39 6.61 -0.17
N SER A 171 -7.46 7.49 -0.54
CA SER A 171 -6.07 7.15 -0.74
C SER A 171 -5.36 6.81 0.57
N MET A 172 -4.63 5.70 0.55
CA MET A 172 -3.68 5.31 1.59
C MET A 172 -2.45 6.23 1.65
N TYR A 173 -2.20 7.03 0.60
CA TYR A 173 -1.03 7.90 0.44
C TYR A 173 -1.32 9.39 0.68
N SER A 174 -2.57 9.83 0.56
CA SER A 174 -2.91 11.25 0.79
C SER A 174 -4.19 11.46 1.58
N HIS A 175 -4.95 10.40 1.83
CA HIS A 175 -6.31 10.43 2.37
C HIS A 175 -7.32 11.21 1.52
N GLN A 176 -6.93 11.64 0.32
CA GLN A 176 -7.85 12.25 -0.65
C GLN A 176 -8.70 11.19 -1.35
N SER A 177 -9.85 11.61 -1.87
CA SER A 177 -10.71 10.72 -2.66
C SER A 177 -10.00 10.32 -3.95
N LEU A 178 -10.06 9.02 -4.28
CA LEU A 178 -9.48 8.42 -5.46
C LEU A 178 -10.55 8.27 -6.55
N SER A 179 -10.28 8.82 -7.73
CA SER A 179 -11.13 8.63 -8.89
C SER A 179 -10.85 7.30 -9.59
N LEU A 180 -11.85 6.78 -10.29
CA LEU A 180 -11.72 5.59 -11.13
C LEU A 180 -11.67 5.94 -12.62
N LEU A 181 -10.78 5.28 -13.32
CA LEU A 181 -10.59 5.36 -14.77
C LEU A 181 -11.10 4.10 -15.43
N VAL A 182 -11.52 4.21 -16.68
CA VAL A 182 -11.75 3.08 -17.58
C VAL A 182 -10.88 3.24 -18.82
N ASN A 183 -10.11 2.21 -19.16
CA ASN A 183 -9.31 2.21 -20.39
C ASN A 183 -10.12 1.73 -21.60
N VAL A 184 -9.57 1.85 -22.80
CA VAL A 184 -10.21 1.41 -24.06
C VAL A 184 -10.66 -0.07 -24.07
N LYS A 185 -10.05 -0.94 -23.25
CA LYS A 185 -10.41 -2.36 -23.12
C LYS A 185 -11.54 -2.60 -22.11
N GLY A 186 -11.98 -1.57 -21.39
CA GLY A 186 -12.99 -1.64 -20.36
C GLY A 186 -12.45 -2.07 -18.99
N GLU A 187 -11.14 -1.96 -18.77
CA GLU A 187 -10.51 -2.24 -17.48
C GLU A 187 -10.65 -1.02 -16.56
N VAL A 188 -11.12 -1.25 -15.34
CA VAL A 188 -11.27 -0.25 -14.29
C VAL A 188 -9.98 -0.16 -13.51
N LEU A 189 -9.50 1.07 -13.35
CA LEU A 189 -8.23 1.37 -12.72
C LEU A 189 -8.36 2.55 -11.77
N VAL A 190 -7.53 2.63 -10.76
CA VAL A 190 -7.51 3.72 -9.78
C VAL A 190 -6.56 4.83 -10.25
N ASP A 191 -7.03 6.08 -10.25
CA ASP A 191 -6.21 7.26 -10.56
C ASP A 191 -5.40 7.69 -9.33
N TYR A 192 -4.10 7.42 -9.36
CA TYR A 192 -3.15 7.83 -8.33
C TYR A 192 -2.35 9.07 -8.75
N GLY A 193 -2.71 9.74 -9.85
CA GLY A 193 -1.97 10.89 -10.38
C GLY A 193 -1.79 12.02 -9.35
N ILE A 194 -2.81 12.30 -8.55
CA ILE A 194 -2.74 13.33 -7.50
C ILE A 194 -1.75 12.94 -6.38
N ASP A 195 -1.76 11.66 -5.97
CA ASP A 195 -0.83 11.16 -4.96
C ASP A 195 0.61 11.25 -5.45
N ILE A 196 0.85 10.84 -6.70
CA ILE A 196 2.16 10.91 -7.33
C ILE A 196 2.62 12.37 -7.43
N ALA A 197 1.77 13.27 -7.92
CA ALA A 197 2.10 14.69 -8.02
C ALA A 197 2.45 15.29 -6.65
N THR A 198 1.72 14.89 -5.60
CA THR A 198 1.97 15.32 -4.22
C THR A 198 3.31 14.81 -3.70
N ALA A 199 3.62 13.53 -3.91
CA ALA A 199 4.90 12.93 -3.52
C ALA A 199 6.08 13.58 -4.24
N VAL A 200 5.97 13.81 -5.56
CA VAL A 200 7.00 14.52 -6.34
C VAL A 200 7.20 15.95 -5.84
N LYS A 201 6.14 16.68 -5.54
CA LYS A 201 6.24 18.03 -4.99
C LYS A 201 6.94 18.03 -3.64
N LYS A 202 6.69 17.03 -2.80
CA LYS A 202 7.32 16.86 -1.48
C LYS A 202 8.80 16.51 -1.59
N SER A 203 9.20 15.69 -2.56
CA SER A 203 10.61 15.33 -2.77
C SER A 203 11.44 16.50 -3.31
N GLY A 204 10.79 17.48 -3.96
CA GLY A 204 11.45 18.66 -4.53
C GLY A 204 12.32 18.35 -5.74
N THR A 205 12.28 17.12 -6.26
CA THR A 205 13.09 16.67 -7.40
C THR A 205 12.17 16.11 -8.47
N GLU A 206 12.31 16.59 -9.70
CA GLU A 206 11.56 16.05 -10.83
C GLU A 206 11.99 14.59 -11.12
N PRO A 207 11.02 13.68 -11.32
CA PRO A 207 11.32 12.32 -11.70
C PRO A 207 11.99 12.23 -13.06
N ARG A 208 12.82 11.20 -13.23
CA ARG A 208 13.40 10.91 -14.55
C ARG A 208 12.29 10.52 -15.53
N PRO A 209 12.39 10.98 -16.79
CA PRO A 209 11.48 10.53 -17.83
C PRO A 209 11.58 9.00 -18.01
N ASN A 210 10.45 8.37 -18.36
CA ASN A 210 10.33 6.92 -18.61
C ASN A 210 10.51 5.97 -17.41
N VAL A 211 10.44 6.49 -16.18
CA VAL A 211 10.30 5.65 -14.98
C VAL A 211 8.82 5.49 -14.63
N ASP A 212 8.43 4.30 -14.17
CA ASP A 212 7.10 4.09 -13.61
C ASP A 212 6.97 4.84 -12.27
N LEU A 213 6.21 5.93 -12.27
CA LEU A 213 6.09 6.82 -11.12
C LEU A 213 5.33 6.20 -9.95
N ARG A 214 4.63 5.08 -10.14
CA ARG A 214 4.04 4.31 -9.02
C ARG A 214 5.10 3.92 -8.00
N ARG A 215 6.36 3.79 -8.42
CA ARG A 215 7.47 3.47 -7.52
C ARG A 215 7.65 4.48 -6.39
N ILE A 216 7.38 5.76 -6.65
CA ILE A 216 7.49 6.82 -5.64
C ILE A 216 6.55 6.55 -4.46
N LEU A 217 5.30 6.16 -4.76
CA LEU A 217 4.31 5.82 -3.72
C LEU A 217 4.72 4.60 -2.89
N VAL A 218 5.32 3.62 -3.55
CA VAL A 218 5.77 2.37 -2.91
C VAL A 218 6.98 2.62 -2.02
N GLU A 219 7.91 3.50 -2.42
CA GLU A 219 9.10 3.82 -1.63
C GLU A 219 8.77 4.62 -0.37
N GLU A 220 7.78 5.51 -0.44
CA GLU A 220 7.39 6.37 0.67
C GLU A 220 6.35 5.74 1.61
N SER A 221 5.91 4.50 1.37
CA SER A 221 4.83 3.89 2.16
C SER A 221 5.00 2.39 2.39
N TYR A 222 4.09 1.81 3.18
CA TYR A 222 3.95 0.36 3.35
C TYR A 222 2.99 -0.29 2.34
N PHE A 223 2.43 0.49 1.43
CA PHE A 223 1.36 0.06 0.52
C PHE A 223 1.85 -0.03 -0.93
N VAL A 224 1.15 -0.83 -1.73
CA VAL A 224 1.25 -0.82 -3.20
C VAL A 224 -0.01 -0.18 -3.80
N PRO A 225 0.10 0.49 -4.97
CA PRO A 225 -1.05 1.10 -5.60
C PRO A 225 -1.95 0.01 -6.20
N VAL A 226 -3.21 0.00 -5.76
CA VAL A 226 -4.19 -1.03 -6.11
C VAL A 226 -4.72 -0.76 -7.52
N ARG A 227 -4.64 -1.73 -8.44
CA ARG A 227 -5.28 -1.65 -9.77
C ARG A 227 -4.98 -0.34 -10.50
N SER A 228 -3.72 0.07 -10.52
CA SER A 228 -3.29 1.38 -11.02
C SER A 228 -2.61 1.27 -12.40
N PRO A 229 -2.86 2.18 -13.37
CA PRO A 229 -2.07 2.22 -14.59
C PRO A 229 -0.62 2.60 -14.26
N ALA A 230 0.32 2.32 -15.17
CA ALA A 230 1.66 2.90 -15.04
C ALA A 230 1.59 4.42 -15.29
N TYR A 231 2.48 5.19 -14.65
CA TYR A 231 2.57 6.63 -14.85
C TYR A 231 3.97 7.02 -15.32
N ARG A 232 4.07 8.07 -16.14
CA ARG A 232 5.34 8.70 -16.52
C ARG A 232 5.26 10.20 -16.29
N TRP A 233 6.40 10.82 -16.06
CA TRP A 233 6.48 12.27 -15.92
C TRP A 233 6.48 12.92 -17.31
N ALA A 234 5.53 13.81 -17.58
CA ALA A 234 5.47 14.57 -18.82
C ALA A 234 4.75 15.91 -18.60
N ASN A 235 5.25 16.98 -19.20
CA ASN A 235 4.68 18.33 -19.11
C ASN A 235 4.48 18.85 -17.67
N GLY A 236 5.33 18.42 -16.72
CA GLY A 236 5.27 18.85 -15.32
C GLY A 236 4.22 18.12 -14.47
N GLU A 237 3.61 17.05 -14.99
CA GLU A 237 2.61 16.26 -14.27
C GLU A 237 2.73 14.76 -14.54
N PRO A 238 2.20 13.89 -13.66
CA PRO A 238 2.13 12.46 -13.92
C PRO A 238 1.05 12.17 -14.98
N GLN A 239 1.45 11.45 -16.02
CA GLN A 239 0.58 10.99 -17.10
C GLN A 239 0.42 9.48 -17.04
N ALA A 240 -0.82 8.99 -16.94
CA ALA A 240 -1.10 7.57 -17.04
C ALA A 240 -0.76 7.07 -18.45
N VAL A 241 -0.12 5.90 -18.53
CA VAL A 241 0.24 5.26 -19.80
C VAL A 241 -0.34 3.86 -19.88
N PRO A 242 -0.82 3.42 -21.05
CA PRO A 242 -1.30 2.06 -21.24
C PRO A 242 -0.23 1.02 -20.88
N SER A 243 -0.64 -0.06 -20.23
CA SER A 243 0.22 -1.24 -20.06
C SER A 243 0.51 -1.83 -21.44
N ASN A 244 1.80 -1.92 -21.80
CA ASN A 244 2.26 -2.61 -23.01
C ASN A 244 2.01 -4.12 -22.92
#